data_AF-A0A948M0E3-F1
#
_entry.id   AF-A0A948M0E3-F1
#
_cell.length_a   1.000
_cell.length_b   1.000
_cell.length_c   1.000
_cell.angle_alpha   90.00
_cell.angle_beta   90.00
_cell.angle_gamma   90.00
#
_symmetry.space_group_name_H-M   'P 1'
#
loop_
_entity.id
_entity.type
_entity.pdbx_description
1 polymer ?
#
loop_
_entity_poly.entity_id
_entity_poly.type
_entity_poly.pdbx_seq_one_letter_code
_entity_poly.pdbx_strand_id
1 'polypeptide(L)'
;MLREFPSKKQVPGERRRRWFFCHELDLVVWFDDQDHPVAFQLAYDKYSDERSITWDAEKGYRHYAVDEGNPFPGKTQTPLLFEDGAFDANRIIDLFKSLSAEMPPDIATFVLHKLSGYR
;
A
#
# COMPACT_ATOMS: atom_id res chain seq x y z
N MET A 1 15.10 -4.41 -1.18
CA MET A 1 14.20 -5.25 -0.36
C MET A 1 13.46 -4.40 0.66
N LEU A 2 12.18 -4.70 0.87
CA LEU A 2 11.34 -4.12 1.91
C LEU A 2 11.82 -4.61 3.28
N ARG A 3 12.03 -3.68 4.20
CA ARG A 3 12.46 -3.97 5.57
C ARG A 3 11.44 -3.45 6.56
N GLU A 4 11.17 -4.24 7.59
CA GLU A 4 10.27 -3.82 8.65
C GLU A 4 10.91 -2.67 9.43
N PHE A 5 10.18 -1.57 9.58
CA PHE A 5 10.53 -0.52 10.49
C PHE A 5 10.18 -0.99 11.91
N PRO A 6 11.13 -1.05 12.85
CA PRO A 6 10.87 -1.46 14.23
C PRO A 6 10.18 -0.33 15.01
N SER A 7 8.98 0.06 14.59
CA SER A 7 8.19 1.10 15.26
C SER A 7 7.32 0.47 16.34
N LYS A 8 7.55 0.85 17.59
CA LYS A 8 6.69 0.52 18.74
C LYS A 8 5.51 1.48 18.91
N LYS A 9 5.32 2.46 18.01
CA LYS A 9 4.21 3.43 18.10
C LYS A 9 2.92 2.84 17.53
N GLN A 10 2.33 1.90 18.25
CA GLN A 10 0.90 1.68 18.20
C GLN A 10 0.22 2.83 18.93
N VAL A 11 -0.70 3.52 18.27
CA VAL A 11 -1.54 4.51 18.93
C VAL A 11 -2.64 3.75 19.68
N PRO A 12 -2.86 4.00 20.99
CA PRO A 12 -3.96 3.36 21.71
C PRO A 12 -5.30 3.61 21.01
N GLY A 13 -6.03 2.54 20.70
CA GLY A 13 -7.31 2.60 19.98
C GLY A 13 -7.21 2.49 18.45
N GLU A 14 -6.01 2.50 17.87
CA GLU A 14 -5.82 2.14 16.45
C GLU A 14 -5.56 0.64 16.28
N ARG A 15 -6.00 0.09 15.13
CA ARG A 15 -5.67 -1.29 14.73
C ARG A 15 -4.15 -1.48 14.72
N ARG A 16 -3.68 -2.66 15.14
CA ARG A 16 -2.27 -3.04 15.03
C ARG A 16 -1.82 -2.85 13.58
N ARG A 17 -0.65 -2.23 13.38
CA ARG A 17 -0.05 -2.07 12.06
C ARG A 17 1.43 -2.42 12.06
N ARG A 18 1.91 -2.90 10.93
CA ARG A 18 3.33 -3.12 10.62
C ARG A 18 3.69 -2.26 9.41
N TRP A 19 4.88 -1.67 9.44
CA TRP A 19 5.37 -0.81 8.37
C TRP A 19 6.64 -1.43 7.79
N PHE A 20 6.64 -1.63 6.48
CA PHE A 20 7.79 -2.04 5.69
C PHE A 20 8.18 -0.94 4.71
N PHE A 21 9.46 -0.71 4.52
CA PHE A 21 9.93 0.36 3.64
C PHE A 21 11.19 -0.06 2.89
N CYS A 22 11.39 0.54 1.73
CA CYS A 22 12.63 0.57 0.99
C CYS A 22 12.72 1.89 0.20
N HIS A 23 13.71 1.98 -0.69
CA HIS A 23 13.86 3.14 -1.56
C HIS A 23 12.63 3.33 -2.48
N GLU A 24 12.07 2.25 -3.02
CA GLU A 24 11.02 2.33 -4.04
C GLU A 24 9.60 2.29 -3.47
N LEU A 25 9.39 1.59 -2.35
CA LEU A 25 8.07 1.28 -1.81
C LEU A 25 7.97 1.58 -0.32
N ASP A 26 6.79 2.06 0.11
CA ASP A 26 6.36 2.03 1.50
C ASP A 26 5.09 1.21 1.60
N LEU A 27 5.08 0.24 2.52
CA LEU A 27 3.95 -0.63 2.77
C LEU A 27 3.55 -0.54 4.24
N VAL A 28 2.31 -0.15 4.49
CA VAL A 28 1.68 -0.26 5.82
C VAL A 28 0.61 -1.34 5.74
N VAL A 29 0.60 -2.25 6.71
CA VAL A 29 -0.38 -3.35 6.80
C VAL A 29 -1.05 -3.29 8.16
N TRP A 30 -2.37 -3.31 8.18
CA TRP A 30 -3.18 -3.36 9.40
C TRP A 30 -3.71 -4.76 9.65
N PHE A 31 -3.82 -5.10 10.93
CA PHE A 31 -4.21 -6.41 11.43
C PHE A 31 -5.47 -6.30 12.28
N ASP A 32 -6.26 -7.37 12.32
CA ASP A 32 -7.35 -7.55 13.28
C ASP A 32 -6.82 -8.03 14.65
N ASP A 33 -7.74 -8.30 15.57
CA ASP A 33 -7.42 -8.77 16.93
C ASP A 33 -6.90 -10.21 16.95
N GLN A 34 -7.07 -10.95 15.84
CA GLN A 34 -6.60 -12.32 15.62
C GLN A 34 -5.25 -12.37 14.89
N ASP A 35 -4.64 -11.21 14.65
CA ASP A 35 -3.38 -11.04 13.93
C ASP A 35 -3.41 -11.42 12.45
N HIS A 36 -4.57 -11.30 11.79
CA HIS A 36 -4.70 -11.45 10.34
C HIS A 36 -4.63 -10.09 9.64
N PRO A 37 -3.95 -9.99 8.47
CA PRO A 37 -3.98 -8.79 7.65
C PRO A 37 -5.39 -8.46 7.14
N VAL A 38 -5.88 -7.24 7.42
CA VAL A 38 -7.24 -6.79 7.03
C VAL A 38 -7.26 -5.54 6.17
N ALA A 39 -6.14 -4.82 6.09
CA ALA A 39 -5.98 -3.68 5.19
C ALA A 39 -4.50 -3.46 4.87
N PHE A 40 -4.22 -2.77 3.76
CA PHE A 40 -2.88 -2.27 3.48
C PHE A 40 -2.93 -0.96 2.70
N GLN A 41 -1.82 -0.24 2.74
CA GLN A 41 -1.53 0.90 1.88
C GLN A 41 -0.11 0.70 1.35
N LEU A 42 0.02 0.72 0.02
CA LEU A 42 1.27 0.62 -0.70
C LEU A 42 1.51 1.93 -1.45
N ALA A 43 2.49 2.71 -1.01
CA ALA A 43 2.98 3.89 -1.71
C ALA A 43 4.17 3.54 -2.60
N TYR A 44 4.22 4.13 -3.78
CA TYR A 44 5.19 3.86 -4.84
C TYR A 44 5.45 5.12 -5.67
N ASP A 45 6.45 5.06 -6.57
CA ASP A 45 6.89 6.20 -7.40
C ASP A 45 7.26 7.45 -6.55
N LYS A 46 7.81 7.23 -5.35
CA LYS A 46 8.08 8.25 -4.30
C LYS A 46 8.89 9.48 -4.74
N TYR A 47 9.66 9.37 -5.82
CA TYR A 47 10.56 10.42 -6.30
C TYR A 47 10.16 11.02 -7.65
N SER A 48 9.06 10.56 -8.24
CA SER A 48 8.59 11.06 -9.54
C SER A 48 7.17 11.60 -9.47
N ASP A 49 6.23 10.77 -9.04
CA ASP A 49 4.81 11.09 -8.95
C ASP A 49 4.24 10.18 -7.85
N GLU A 50 4.34 10.60 -6.59
CA GLU A 50 3.99 9.73 -5.48
C GLU A 50 2.52 9.30 -5.58
N ARG A 51 2.32 7.99 -5.59
CA ARG A 51 1.00 7.37 -5.66
C ARG A 51 0.89 6.33 -4.57
N SER A 52 -0.34 6.07 -4.13
CA SER A 52 -0.59 5.01 -3.17
C SER A 52 -1.89 4.26 -3.43
N ILE A 53 -1.82 2.94 -3.43
CA ILE A 53 -2.98 2.07 -3.46
C ILE A 53 -3.28 1.60 -2.04
N THR A 54 -4.53 1.75 -1.62
CA THR A 54 -5.06 1.30 -0.34
C THR A 54 -6.13 0.26 -0.60
N TRP A 55 -6.09 -0.84 0.16
CA TRP A 55 -7.20 -1.78 0.24
C TRP A 55 -7.60 -1.97 1.70
N ASP A 56 -8.90 -2.01 1.95
CA ASP A 56 -9.48 -2.27 3.26
C ASP A 56 -10.64 -3.25 3.13
N ALA A 57 -10.76 -4.20 4.06
CA ALA A 57 -11.81 -5.23 4.02
C ALA A 57 -13.24 -4.67 4.02
N GLU A 58 -13.48 -3.52 4.66
CA GLU A 58 -14.80 -2.90 4.74
C GLU A 58 -15.06 -1.92 3.60
N LYS A 59 -14.00 -1.25 3.09
CA LYS A 59 -14.12 -0.13 2.14
C LYS A 59 -13.68 -0.45 0.71
N GLY A 60 -13.01 -1.59 0.49
CA GLY A 60 -12.48 -1.96 -0.82
C GLY A 60 -11.23 -1.17 -1.22
N TYR A 61 -11.00 -1.04 -2.53
CA TYR A 61 -9.83 -0.35 -3.08
C TYR A 61 -10.01 1.16 -3.16
N ARG A 62 -8.95 1.89 -2.85
CA ARG A 62 -8.81 3.34 -3.08
C ARG A 62 -7.41 3.59 -3.62
N HIS A 63 -7.31 4.35 -4.71
CA HIS A 63 -6.03 4.76 -5.29
C HIS A 63 -5.86 6.27 -5.11
N TYR A 64 -4.69 6.73 -4.72
CA TYR A 64 -4.37 8.13 -4.49
C TYR A 64 -3.17 8.51 -5.35
N ALA A 65 -3.25 9.63 -6.07
CA ALA A 65 -2.12 10.26 -6.74
C ALA A 65 -1.93 11.64 -6.15
N VAL A 66 -0.71 11.97 -5.70
CA VAL A 66 -0.37 13.34 -5.32
C VAL A 66 -0.17 14.11 -6.62
N ASP A 67 -1.09 15.02 -6.94
CA ASP A 67 -0.85 16.02 -7.99
C ASP A 67 0.09 17.08 -7.40
N GLU A 68 1.23 17.36 -8.05
CA GLU A 68 2.18 18.39 -7.64
C GLU A 68 1.51 19.78 -7.74
N GLY A 69 0.73 20.16 -6.72
CA GLY A 69 -0.03 21.41 -6.80
C GLY A 69 -1.05 21.71 -5.70
N ASN A 70 -0.87 21.26 -4.45
CA ASN A 70 -1.51 21.93 -3.30
C ASN A 70 -1.02 21.37 -1.94
N PRO A 71 -0.70 22.21 -0.93
CA PRO A 71 -0.18 21.77 0.36
C PRO A 71 -1.26 21.23 1.33
N PHE A 72 -2.40 20.71 0.83
CA PHE A 72 -3.48 20.22 1.69
C PHE A 72 -3.61 18.68 1.64
N PRO A 73 -3.29 17.97 2.74
CA PRO A 73 -3.55 16.54 2.87
C PRO A 73 -5.05 16.34 3.12
N GLY A 74 -5.80 15.77 2.18
CA GLY A 74 -7.18 15.36 2.45
C GLY A 74 -8.17 15.31 1.29
N LYS A 75 -7.79 15.65 0.05
CA LYS A 75 -8.70 15.45 -1.08
C LYS A 75 -8.67 13.99 -1.55
N THR A 76 -9.76 13.28 -1.23
CA THR A 76 -10.07 11.99 -1.85
C THR A 76 -10.37 12.25 -3.32
N GLN A 77 -9.40 12.01 -4.20
CA GLN A 77 -9.68 11.82 -5.62
C GLN A 77 -9.67 10.33 -5.86
N THR A 78 -10.85 9.75 -6.09
CA THR A 78 -10.97 8.42 -6.66
C THR A 78 -10.59 8.56 -8.14
N PRO A 79 -9.42 8.10 -8.60
CA PRO A 79 -9.07 8.14 -10.00
C PRO A 79 -9.97 7.09 -10.67
N LEU A 80 -10.93 7.58 -11.45
CA LEU A 80 -11.70 6.74 -12.37
C LEU A 80 -10.71 6.18 -13.39
N LEU A 81 -10.67 4.85 -13.53
CA LEU A 81 -9.81 4.13 -14.48
C LEU A 81 -9.91 4.76 -15.88
N PHE A 82 -8.77 5.16 -16.44
CA PHE A 82 -8.63 5.42 -17.87
C PHE A 82 -7.79 4.31 -18.49
N GLU A 83 -8.19 3.86 -19.68
CA GLU A 83 -7.62 2.71 -20.41
C GLU A 83 -6.15 2.87 -20.84
N ASP A 84 -5.51 4.03 -20.62
CA ASP A 84 -4.11 4.24 -21.05
C ASP A 84 -3.31 5.18 -20.13
N GLY A 85 -3.55 5.10 -18.82
CA GLY A 85 -2.73 5.80 -17.84
C GLY A 85 -3.34 5.89 -16.45
N ALA A 86 -2.47 5.76 -15.43
CA ALA A 86 -2.73 5.91 -13.99
C ALA A 86 -3.13 4.65 -13.16
N PHE A 87 -2.49 3.50 -13.40
CA PHE A 87 -2.06 2.49 -12.40
C PHE A 87 -1.59 1.23 -13.16
N ASP A 88 -0.29 1.07 -13.37
CA ASP A 88 0.24 -0.15 -13.97
C ASP A 88 0.32 -1.26 -12.91
N ALA A 89 -0.80 -1.96 -12.71
CA ALA A 89 -0.90 -3.02 -11.73
C ALA A 89 0.16 -4.11 -11.93
N ASN A 90 0.47 -4.46 -13.19
CA ASN A 90 1.46 -5.50 -13.49
C ASN A 90 2.85 -5.06 -13.05
N ARG A 91 3.27 -3.83 -13.39
CA ARG A 91 4.54 -3.26 -12.94
C ARG A 91 4.63 -3.25 -11.42
N ILE A 92 3.58 -2.80 -10.73
CA ILE A 92 3.58 -2.72 -9.26
C ILE A 92 3.60 -4.11 -8.62
N ILE A 93 2.87 -5.08 -9.16
CA ILE A 93 2.89 -6.47 -8.70
C ILE A 93 4.29 -7.06 -8.82
N ASP A 94 4.94 -6.92 -9.98
CA ASP A 94 6.26 -7.51 -10.20
C ASP A 94 7.35 -6.82 -9.38
N LEU A 95 7.26 -5.49 -9.25
CA LEU A 95 8.12 -4.73 -8.35
C LEU A 95 7.95 -5.19 -6.90
N PHE A 96 6.70 -5.31 -6.41
CA PHE A 96 6.41 -5.78 -5.06
C PHE A 96 6.94 -7.19 -4.82
N LYS A 97 6.69 -8.15 -5.74
CA LYS A 97 7.22 -9.53 -5.66
C LYS A 97 8.74 -9.53 -5.46
N SER A 98 9.46 -8.70 -6.21
CA SER A 98 10.92 -8.64 -6.13
C SER A 98 11.40 -8.08 -4.80
N LEU A 99 10.71 -7.07 -4.26
CA LEU A 99 11.10 -6.37 -3.04
C LEU A 99 10.60 -7.04 -1.77
N SER A 100 9.56 -7.87 -1.83
CA SER A 100 8.96 -8.56 -0.70
C SER A 100 9.63 -9.90 -0.35
N ALA A 101 10.73 -10.27 -1.01
CA ALA A 101 11.37 -11.58 -0.85
C ALA A 101 11.82 -11.90 0.60
N GLU A 102 12.12 -10.88 1.39
CA GLU A 102 12.56 -11.01 2.79
C GLU A 102 11.42 -10.72 3.81
N MET A 103 10.20 -10.48 3.33
CA MET A 103 9.05 -10.19 4.18
C MET A 103 8.42 -11.47 4.75
N PRO A 104 7.66 -11.37 5.86
CA PRO A 104 6.78 -12.44 6.31
C PRO A 104 5.87 -12.94 5.16
N PRO A 105 5.88 -14.24 4.84
CA PRO A 105 5.17 -14.78 3.68
C PRO A 105 3.66 -14.52 3.69
N ASP A 106 3.05 -14.57 4.88
CA ASP A 106 1.62 -14.28 5.10
C ASP A 106 1.24 -12.88 4.62
N ILE A 107 2.05 -11.87 4.96
CA ILE A 107 1.83 -10.48 4.55
C ILE A 107 2.05 -10.33 3.05
N ALA A 108 3.16 -10.88 2.53
CA ALA A 108 3.49 -10.77 1.11
C ALA A 108 2.40 -11.41 0.23
N THR A 109 1.94 -12.62 0.59
CA THR A 109 0.85 -13.32 -0.09
C THR A 109 -0.46 -12.53 -0.03
N PHE A 110 -0.81 -11.97 1.13
CA PHE A 110 -2.00 -11.15 1.28
C PHE A 110 -1.98 -9.93 0.34
N VAL A 111 -0.89 -9.16 0.36
CA VAL A 111 -0.75 -7.96 -0.48
C VAL A 111 -0.77 -8.33 -1.96
N LEU A 112 -0.03 -9.36 -2.37
CA LEU A 112 -0.01 -9.83 -3.77
C LEU A 112 -1.38 -10.29 -4.26
N HIS A 113 -2.11 -11.04 -3.43
CA HIS A 113 -3.45 -11.51 -3.77
C HIS A 113 -4.40 -10.33 -4.00
N LYS A 114 -4.31 -9.27 -3.19
CA LYS A 114 -5.14 -8.07 -3.38
C LYS A 114 -4.69 -7.21 -4.55
N LEU A 115 -3.39 -6.99 -4.74
CA LEU A 115 -2.90 -6.27 -5.93
C LEU A 115 -3.33 -6.97 -7.23
N SER A 116 -3.28 -8.31 -7.27
CA SER A 116 -3.74 -9.10 -8.43
C SER A 116 -5.26 -9.07 -8.64
N GLY A 117 -6.02 -8.76 -7.59
CA GLY A 117 -7.47 -8.61 -7.61
C GLY A 117 -7.95 -7.19 -7.87
N TYR A 118 -7.04 -6.22 -8.04
CA TYR A 118 -7.37 -4.86 -8.43
C TYR A 118 -7.85 -4.86 -9.88
N ARG A 119 -9.08 -4.40 -10.12
CA ARG A 119 -9.73 -4.28 -11.44
C ARG A 119 -10.41 -2.94 -11.55
#